data_AF-A0A1Q5S080-F1
#
_entry.id   AF-A0A1Q5S080-F1
#
_cell.length_a   1.000
_cell.length_b   1.000
_cell.length_c   1.000
_cell.angle_alpha   90.00
_cell.angle_beta   90.00
_cell.angle_gamma   90.00
#
_symmetry.space_group_name_H-M   'P 1'
#
loop_
_entity.id
_entity.type
_entity.pdbx_description
1 polymer ?
#
loop_
_entity_poly.entity_id
_entity_poly.type
_entity_poly.pdbx_seq_one_letter_code
_entity_poly.pdbx_strand_id
1 'polypeptide(L)'
;MKIGFYERVIIAESDRFPEYVGRTGVVLGISEDDTQVHSYSVFFTGEDEGVSFLPTEVKGTGEFVDRSQFYDDADRIKVRVEGEDGSISE
;
A
#
# COMPACT_ATOMS: atom_id res chain seq x y z
N MET A 1 13.99 2.09 -8.89
CA MET A 1 13.41 0.77 -8.59
C MET A 1 11.99 1.03 -8.12
N LYS A 2 10.97 0.37 -8.69
CA LYS A 2 9.58 0.60 -8.31
C LYS A 2 9.25 -0.29 -7.11
N ILE A 3 8.81 0.31 -6.00
CA ILE A 3 8.38 -0.43 -4.81
C ILE A 3 7.03 -1.10 -5.11
N GLY A 4 6.92 -2.38 -4.78
CA GLY A 4 5.74 -3.20 -5.05
C GLY A 4 4.80 -3.36 -3.86
N PHE A 5 3.59 -3.88 -4.12
CA PHE A 5 2.70 -4.34 -3.07
C PHE A 5 3.37 -5.43 -2.23
N TYR A 6 3.10 -5.41 -0.93
CA TYR A 6 3.64 -6.34 0.07
C TYR A 6 5.16 -6.27 0.21
N GLU A 7 5.82 -5.27 -0.38
CA GLU A 7 7.24 -5.02 -0.13
C GLU A 7 7.42 -4.38 1.25
N ARG A 8 8.42 -4.85 2.00
CA ARG A 8 8.91 -4.18 3.20
C ARG A 8 9.66 -2.93 2.81
N VAL A 9 9.37 -1.85 3.52
CA VAL A 9 9.98 -0.54 3.29
C VAL A 9 10.44 0.08 4.59
N ILE A 10 11.43 0.96 4.50
CA ILE A 10 11.88 1.80 5.60
C ILE A 10 11.47 3.24 5.27
N ILE A 11 10.90 3.95 6.24
CA ILE A 11 10.65 5.40 6.10
C ILE A 11 11.97 6.12 6.30
N ALA A 12 12.51 6.69 5.22
CA ALA A 12 13.83 7.33 5.21
C ALA A 12 13.77 8.72 5.83
N GLU A 13 12.70 9.46 5.55
CA GLU A 13 12.44 10.81 6.02
C GLU A 13 10.93 11.07 5.96
N SER A 14 10.43 11.93 6.84
CA SER A 14 9.09 12.52 6.71
C SER A 14 8.95 13.69 7.66
N ASP A 15 8.67 14.88 7.12
CA ASP A 15 8.34 16.05 7.95
C ASP A 15 6.92 15.94 8.52
N ARG A 16 6.04 15.21 7.83
CA ARG A 16 4.62 15.05 8.20
C ARG A 16 4.45 14.06 9.35
N PHE A 17 5.27 13.01 9.35
CA PHE A 17 5.15 11.89 10.28
C PHE A 17 6.54 11.47 10.82
N PRO A 18 7.23 12.35 11.58
CA PRO A 18 8.58 12.11 12.06
C PRO A 18 8.69 10.88 12.97
N GLU A 19 7.62 10.49 13.64
CA GLU A 19 7.55 9.29 14.49
C GLU A 19 7.68 7.97 13.72
N TYR A 20 7.54 8.00 12.39
CA TYR A 20 7.74 6.82 11.54
C TYR A 20 9.12 6.72 10.93
N VAL A 21 9.93 7.77 11.00
CA VAL A 21 11.28 7.78 10.40
C VAL A 21 12.15 6.69 11.04
N GLY A 22 12.74 5.85 10.19
CA GLY A 22 13.52 4.68 10.59
C GLY A 22 12.70 3.43 10.92
N ARG A 23 11.36 3.51 10.97
CA ARG A 23 10.51 2.31 11.14
C ARG A 23 10.41 1.54 9.83
N THR A 24 10.28 0.23 9.97
CA THR A 24 9.96 -0.69 8.86
C THR A 24 8.46 -0.93 8.82
N GLY A 25 7.87 -0.78 7.64
CA GLY A 25 6.47 -1.11 7.36
C GLY A 25 6.31 -1.92 6.08
N VAL A 26 5.08 -2.19 5.68
CA VAL A 26 4.74 -2.96 4.47
C VAL A 26 3.80 -2.15 3.58
N VAL A 27 4.08 -2.09 2.28
CA VAL A 27 3.22 -1.39 1.32
C VAL A 27 1.93 -2.18 1.07
N LEU A 28 0.79 -1.59 1.42
CA LEU A 28 -0.54 -2.16 1.16
C LEU A 28 -1.34 -1.35 0.12
N GLY A 29 -0.91 -0.13 -0.20
CA GLY A 29 -1.54 0.71 -1.21
C GLY A 29 -0.52 1.46 -2.04
N ILE A 30 -0.79 1.60 -3.33
CA ILE A 30 0.00 2.41 -4.27
C ILE A 30 -0.97 3.33 -4.98
N SER A 31 -0.78 4.63 -4.85
CA SER A 31 -1.48 5.62 -5.65
C SER A 31 -0.59 5.99 -6.82
N GLU A 32 -0.98 5.63 -8.03
CA GLU A 32 -0.24 5.91 -9.26
C GLU A 32 -1.17 6.20 -10.43
N ASP A 33 -0.67 6.95 -11.42
CA ASP A 33 -1.24 7.05 -12.76
C ASP A 33 -0.28 6.41 -13.78
N ASP A 34 -0.60 6.52 -15.07
CA ASP A 34 0.21 5.93 -16.15
C ASP A 34 1.67 6.42 -16.19
N THR A 35 1.96 7.55 -15.55
CA THR A 35 3.24 8.24 -15.63
C THR A 35 4.06 8.18 -14.36
N GLN A 36 3.42 8.18 -13.18
CA GLN A 36 4.14 8.23 -11.91
C GLN A 36 3.37 7.67 -10.71
N VAL A 37 4.14 7.27 -9.70
CA VAL A 37 3.63 6.98 -8.35
C VAL A 37 3.54 8.30 -7.58
N HIS A 38 2.39 8.55 -6.96
CA HIS A 38 2.13 9.72 -6.12
C HIS A 38 2.31 9.43 -4.64
N SER A 39 1.98 8.22 -4.17
CA SER A 39 2.18 7.83 -2.78
C SER A 39 2.16 6.31 -2.56
N TYR A 40 2.73 5.91 -1.43
CA TYR A 40 2.68 4.56 -0.88
C TYR A 40 1.95 4.58 0.46
N SER A 41 0.89 3.77 0.59
CA SER A 41 0.25 3.49 1.88
C SER A 41 1.00 2.36 2.56
N VAL A 42 1.61 2.66 3.69
CA VAL A 42 2.49 1.78 4.45
C VAL A 42 1.81 1.40 5.76
N PHE A 43 1.63 0.10 5.97
CA PHE A 43 1.12 -0.46 7.22
C PHE A 43 2.27 -0.80 8.16
N PHE A 44 2.10 -0.46 9.44
CA PHE A 44 3.05 -0.80 10.51
C PHE A 44 2.36 -1.74 11.50
N THR A 45 3.08 -2.78 11.94
CA THR A 45 2.54 -3.72 12.93
C THR A 45 2.11 -2.99 14.19
N GLY A 46 0.86 -3.18 14.59
CA GLY A 46 0.27 -2.57 15.78
C GLY A 46 -0.50 -1.27 15.54
N GLU A 47 -0.49 -0.74 14.31
CA GLU A 47 -1.38 0.35 13.89
C GLU A 47 -2.64 -0.25 13.24
N ASP A 48 -3.79 0.43 13.40
CA ASP A 48 -5.05 0.01 12.77
C ASP A 48 -5.12 0.40 11.28
N GLU A 49 -4.43 1.46 10.87
CA GLU A 49 -4.52 2.04 9.52
C GLU A 49 -3.15 2.19 8.86
N GLY A 50 -3.14 2.15 7.53
CA GLY A 50 -1.95 2.47 6.74
C GLY A 50 -1.72 3.98 6.64
N VAL A 51 -0.47 4.41 6.74
CA VAL A 51 -0.08 5.83 6.61
C VAL A 51 0.52 6.06 5.22
N SER A 52 0.11 7.15 4.57
CA SER A 52 0.54 7.46 3.20
C SER A 52 1.75 8.38 3.15
N PHE A 53 2.80 7.91 2.49
CA PHE A 53 4.08 8.60 2.29
C PHE A 53 4.36 8.87 0.80
N LEU A 54 5.12 9.92 0.54
CA LEU A 54 5.62 10.26 -0.79
C LEU A 54 6.67 9.25 -1.26
N PRO A 55 6.86 9.07 -2.58
CA PRO A 55 7.86 8.15 -3.11
C PRO A 55 9.29 8.44 -2.63
N THR A 56 9.61 9.69 -2.33
CA THR A 56 10.92 10.12 -1.82
C THR A 56 11.14 9.80 -0.34
N GLU A 57 10.05 9.64 0.43
CA GLU A 57 10.08 9.35 1.87
C GLU A 57 10.31 7.86 2.16
N VAL A 58 10.16 7.00 1.14
CA VAL A 58 10.10 5.54 1.31
C VAL A 58 11.25 4.85 0.58
N LYS A 59 11.94 3.95 1.29
CA LYS A 59 13.00 3.13 0.72
C LYS A 59 12.61 1.66 0.69
N GLY A 60 12.57 1.09 -0.52
CA GLY A 60 12.39 -0.35 -0.73
C GLY A 60 13.54 -1.18 -0.16
N THR A 61 13.19 -2.29 0.48
CA THR A 61 14.17 -3.27 0.98
C THR A 61 14.40 -4.42 -0.02
N GLY A 62 13.46 -4.62 -0.95
CA GLY A 62 13.42 -5.80 -1.82
C GLY A 62 12.90 -7.07 -1.14
N GLU A 63 12.56 -7.03 0.14
CA GLU A 63 11.94 -8.15 0.86
C GLU A 63 10.42 -8.08 0.77
N PHE A 64 9.77 -9.19 0.43
CA PHE A 64 8.31 -9.27 0.29
C PHE A 64 7.71 -10.16 1.38
N VAL A 65 6.54 -9.77 1.87
CA VAL A 65 5.74 -10.59 2.80
C VAL A 65 4.56 -11.23 2.09
N ASP A 66 4.04 -12.29 2.66
CA ASP A 66 2.86 -12.97 2.12
C ASP A 66 1.60 -12.13 2.38
N ARG A 67 0.71 -12.07 1.37
CA ARG A 67 -0.58 -11.39 1.47
C ARG A 67 -1.43 -11.95 2.61
N SER A 68 -1.30 -13.24 2.92
CA SER A 68 -2.04 -13.92 3.97
C SER A 68 -1.75 -13.37 5.38
N GLN A 69 -0.72 -12.54 5.54
CA GLN A 69 -0.44 -11.84 6.80
C GLN A 69 -1.43 -10.69 7.06
N PHE A 70 -2.14 -10.21 6.04
CA PHE A 70 -3.05 -9.07 6.13
C PHE A 70 -4.50 -9.44 5.80
N TYR A 71 -4.69 -10.42 4.93
CA TYR A 71 -6.01 -10.82 4.45
C TYR A 71 -6.16 -12.32 4.57
N ASP A 72 -7.29 -12.76 5.09
CA ASP A 72 -7.63 -14.19 5.07
C ASP A 72 -8.06 -14.59 3.64
N ASP A 73 -7.37 -15.56 3.05
CA ASP A 73 -7.69 -16.03 1.70
C ASP A 73 -9.04 -16.78 1.64
N ALA A 74 -9.63 -17.16 2.79
CA ALA A 74 -10.97 -17.74 2.85
C ALA A 74 -12.09 -16.70 2.62
N ASP A 75 -11.82 -15.41 2.85
CA ASP A 75 -12.76 -14.29 2.68
C ASP A 75 -12.72 -13.66 1.27
N ARG A 76 -12.26 -14.42 0.27
CA ARG A 76 -12.23 -13.95 -1.13
C ARG A 76 -13.64 -13.86 -1.71
N ILE A 77 -14.21 -12.68 -1.67
CA ILE A 77 -15.45 -12.35 -2.37
C ILE A 77 -15.16 -12.22 -3.87
N LYS A 78 -15.72 -13.12 -4.68
CA LYS A 78 -15.73 -12.98 -6.15
C LYS A 78 -16.94 -12.15 -6.54
N VAL A 79 -16.71 -10.90 -6.95
CA VAL A 79 -17.76 -10.05 -7.53
C VAL A 79 -17.80 -10.30 -9.03
N ARG A 80 -18.95 -10.76 -9.54
CA ARG A 80 -19.21 -10.83 -10.98
C ARG A 80 -19.96 -9.56 -11.39
N VAL A 81 -19.35 -8.75 -12.25
CA VAL A 81 -20.03 -7.61 -12.86
C VAL A 81 -20.71 -8.11 -14.12
N GLU A 82 -22.03 -8.23 -14.10
CA GLU A 82 -22.84 -8.51 -15.30
C GLU A 82 -23.32 -7.16 -15.85
N GLY A 83 -22.77 -6.74 -16.98
CA GLY A 83 -23.13 -5.49 -17.63
C GLY A 83 -24.12 -5.71 -18.76
N GLU A 84 -25.21 -4.95 -18.75
CA GLU A 84 -25.67 -4.26 -19.96
C GLU A 84 -25.61 -2.77 -19.62
N ASP A 85 -24.71 -2.05 -20.30
CA ASP A 85 -24.42 -0.62 -20.14
C ASP A 85 -23.93 -0.16 -18.75
N GLY A 86 -22.61 -0.17 -18.57
CA GLY A 86 -21.93 0.37 -17.40
C GLY A 86 -22.14 1.87 -17.22
N SER A 87 -23.18 2.24 -16.47
CA SER A 87 -23.28 3.54 -15.81
C SER A 87 -23.78 3.34 -14.38
N ILE A 88 -23.06 3.93 -13.42
CA ILE A 88 -23.37 3.86 -12.00
C ILE A 88 -24.38 4.96 -11.70
N SER A 89 -25.52 4.62 -11.11
CA SER A 89 -26.49 5.57 -10.57
C SER A 89 -26.98 5.06 -9.21
N GLU A 90 -27.20 6.02 -8.31
CA GLU A 90 -27.36 5.93 -6.84
C GLU A 90 -28.45 4.97 -6.33
#